data_AF-A0A973H3T0-F1
#
_entry.id   AF-A0A973H3T0-F1
#
_cell.length_a   1.000
_cell.length_b   1.000
_cell.length_c   1.000
_cell.angle_alpha   90.00
_cell.angle_beta   90.00
_cell.angle_gamma   90.00
#
_symmetry.space_group_name_H-M   'P 1'
#
loop_
_entity.id
_entity.type
_entity.pdbx_description
1 polymer ?
#
loop_
_entity_poly.entity_id
_entity_poly.type
_entity_poly.pdbx_seq_one_letter_code
_entity_poly.pdbx_strand_id
1 'polypeptide(L)' 'ATHTLYLASTSGRVAALDSREGTPLWETGAHADQLESTTKSGVLLYGGALVVSTPDGTVLSLDPAHPGESSSPG' A
#
# COMPACT_ATOMS: atom_id res chain seq x y z
N ALA A 1 11.12 -10.94 -13.84
CA ALA A 1 10.04 -10.07 -13.34
C ALA A 1 9.57 -10.66 -12.02
N THR A 2 9.89 -10.00 -10.91
CA THR A 2 9.41 -10.41 -9.58
C THR A 2 7.90 -10.31 -9.60
N HIS A 3 7.23 -11.46 -9.45
CA HIS A 3 5.78 -11.59 -9.54
C HIS A 3 5.19 -11.22 -8.18
N THR A 4 5.06 -9.92 -7.94
CA THR A 4 4.57 -9.38 -6.66
C THR A 4 3.16 -8.84 -6.83
N LEU A 5 2.26 -9.29 -5.95
CA LEU A 5 0.92 -8.73 -5.82
C LEU A 5 0.93 -7.68 -4.71
N TYR A 6 0.38 -6.50 -4.98
CA TYR A 6 0.23 -5.43 -4.00
C TYR A 6 -1.24 -5.25 -3.63
N LEU A 7 -1.50 -5.10 -2.34
CA LEU A 7 -2.84 -5.00 -1.76
C LEU A 7 -2.88 -3.81 -0.81
N ALA A 8 -4.01 -3.11 -0.77
CA ALA A 8 -4.28 -2.07 0.23
C ALA A 8 -5.51 -2.43 1.06
N SER A 9 -5.40 -2.34 2.38
CA SER A 9 -6.52 -2.52 3.31
C SER A 9 -7.29 -1.21 3.52
N THR A 10 -8.50 -1.28 4.07
CA THR A 10 -9.30 -0.10 4.45
C THR A 10 -8.62 0.78 5.51
N SER A 11 -7.73 0.24 6.34
CA SER A 11 -6.90 1.02 7.29
C SER A 11 -5.66 1.65 6.64
N GLY A 12 -5.56 1.57 5.31
CA GLY A 12 -4.42 2.06 4.54
C GLY A 12 -3.15 1.22 4.68
N ARG A 13 -3.19 0.02 5.28
CA ARG A 13 -2.02 -0.87 5.25
C ARG A 13 -1.78 -1.34 3.84
N VAL A 14 -0.52 -1.52 3.50
CA VAL A 14 -0.11 -2.06 2.21
C VAL A 14 0.67 -3.33 2.45
N ALA A 15 0.40 -4.35 1.65
CA ALA A 15 1.13 -5.61 1.69
C ALA A 15 1.61 -5.99 0.29
N ALA A 16 2.77 -6.64 0.24
CA ALA A 16 3.26 -7.33 -0.93
C ALA A 16 3.21 -8.83 -0.68
N LEU A 17 2.67 -9.57 -1.64
CA LEU A 17 2.64 -11.03 -1.63
C LEU A 17 3.44 -11.59 -2.81
N ASP A 18 4.06 -12.75 -2.63
CA ASP A 18 4.45 -13.57 -3.77
C ASP A 18 3.18 -13.99 -4.53
N SER A 19 3.09 -13.65 -5.82
CA SER A 19 1.85 -13.87 -6.56
C SER A 19 1.62 -15.34 -6.94
N ARG A 20 2.58 -16.23 -6.71
CA ARG A 20 2.48 -17.67 -6.98
C ARG A 20 2.05 -18.43 -5.74
N GLU A 21 2.61 -18.08 -4.59
CA GLU A 21 2.36 -18.75 -3.32
C GLU A 21 1.34 -18.03 -2.43
N GLY A 22 1.08 -16.75 -2.67
CA GLY A 22 0.22 -15.91 -1.82
C GLY A 22 0.85 -15.57 -0.47
N THR A 23 2.14 -15.85 -0.29
CA THR A 23 2.86 -15.64 0.97
C THR A 23 3.27 -14.17 1.11
N PRO A 24 3.19 -13.59 2.32
CA PRO A 24 3.58 -12.20 2.53
C PRO A 24 5.08 -12.00 2.43
N LEU A 25 5.50 -11.04 1.60
CA LEU A 25 6.87 -10.55 1.48
C LEU A 25 7.13 -9.44 2.50
N TRP A 26 6.17 -8.52 2.65
CA TRP A 26 6.19 -7.44 3.64
C TRP A 26 4.79 -6.85 3.86
N GLU A 27 4.63 -6.11 4.96
CA GLU A 27 3.42 -5.34 5.30
C GLU A 27 3.81 -4.02 5.99
N THR A 28 3.07 -2.94 5.73
CA THR A 28 3.24 -1.65 6.42
C THR A 28 2.33 -1.49 7.64
N GLY A 29 2.61 -0.46 8.46
CA GLY A 29 1.68 0.00 9.49
C GLY A 29 0.37 0.55 8.90
N ALA A 30 -0.63 0.77 9.75
CA ALA A 30 -1.84 1.48 9.33
C ALA A 30 -1.47 2.94 9.04
N HIS A 31 -2.00 3.47 7.94
CA HIS A 31 -1.78 4.85 7.52
C HIS A 31 -3.03 5.71 7.60
N ALA A 32 -4.18 5.11 7.91
CA ALA A 32 -5.41 5.80 8.21
C ALA A 32 -6.06 5.17 9.44
N ASP A 33 -6.70 5.99 10.27
CA ASP A 33 -7.59 5.50 11.31
C ASP A 33 -8.74 4.73 10.65
N GLN A 34 -9.13 3.62 11.28
CA GLN A 34 -10.24 2.80 10.81
C GLN A 34 -11.56 3.55 11.06
N LEU A 35 -11.84 4.53 10.21
CA LEU A 35 -13.17 5.10 10.13
C LEU A 35 -14.07 4.07 9.43
N GLU A 36 -15.30 3.90 9.91
CA GLU A 36 -16.38 3.16 9.24
C GLU A 36 -16.69 3.86 7.90
N SER A 37 -15.77 3.74 6.94
CA SER A 37 -15.85 4.36 5.64
C SER A 37 -16.24 3.30 4.63
N THR A 38 -17.28 3.61 3.86
CA THR A 38 -17.71 2.79 2.72
C THR A 38 -16.73 2.89 1.54
N THR A 39 -15.78 3.83 1.62
CA THR A 39 -14.76 4.07 0.59
C THR A 39 -13.63 3.05 0.72
N LYS A 40 -13.28 2.41 -0.39
CA LYS A 40 -12.19 1.44 -0.44
C LYS A 40 -10.85 2.13 -0.63
N SER A 41 -9.81 1.56 -0.02
CA SER A 41 -8.44 1.92 -0.36
C SER A 41 -8.05 1.35 -1.72
N GLY A 42 -7.11 2.02 -2.38
CA GLY A 42 -6.57 1.60 -3.67
C GLY A 42 -5.05 1.63 -3.65
N VAL A 43 -4.42 0.78 -4.46
CA VAL A 43 -2.98 0.79 -4.71
C VAL A 43 -2.70 0.71 -6.20
N LEU A 44 -1.80 1.56 -6.68
CA LEU A 44 -1.34 1.60 -8.07
C LEU A 44 0.19 1.63 -8.10
N LEU A 45 0.80 0.77 -8.93
CA LEU A 45 2.22 0.87 -9.23
C LEU A 45 2.41 1.86 -10.39
N TYR A 46 3.06 2.99 -10.13
CA TYR A 46 3.33 4.01 -11.13
C TYR A 46 4.76 4.54 -10.99
N GLY A 47 5.54 4.52 -12.08
CA GLY A 47 6.90 5.07 -12.08
C GLY A 47 7.86 4.41 -11.07
N GLY A 48 7.59 3.19 -10.63
CA GLY A 48 8.38 2.48 -9.62
C GLY A 48 7.94 2.69 -8.17
N ALA A 49 6.94 3.54 -7.92
CA ALA A 49 6.36 3.77 -6.59
C ALA A 49 4.96 3.18 -6.48
N LEU A 50 4.58 2.77 -5.27
CA LEU A 50 3.20 2.42 -4.93
C LEU A 50 2.47 3.68 -4.48
N VAL A 51 1.50 4.10 -5.26
CA VAL A 51 0.57 5.18 -4.91
C VAL A 51 -0.62 4.55 -4.22
N VAL A 52 -0.88 4.97 -2.99
CA VAL A 52 -1.91 4.40 -2.12
C VAL A 52 -2.87 5.50 -1.73
N SER A 53 -4.16 5.27 -1.95
CA SER A 53 -5.23 6.16 -1.52
C SER A 53 -6.01 5.50 -0.39
N THR A 54 -6.25 6.23 0.69
CA THR A 54 -6.97 5.76 1.87
C THR A 54 -8.35 6.42 1.99
N PRO A 55 -9.28 5.85 2.79
CA PRO A 55 -10.67 6.31 2.82
C PRO A 55 -10.87 7.70 3.43
N ASP A 56 -9.92 8.18 4.23
CA ASP A 56 -9.87 9.53 4.81
C ASP A 56 -9.36 10.59 3.81
N GLY A 57 -9.06 10.20 2.57
CA GLY A 57 -8.60 11.08 1.51
C GLY A 57 -7.07 11.27 1.47
N THR A 58 -6.33 10.58 2.34
CA THR A 58 -4.87 10.61 2.31
C THR A 58 -4.34 9.87 1.08
N VAL A 59 -3.33 10.43 0.43
CA VAL A 59 -2.58 9.80 -0.66
C VAL A 59 -1.11 9.76 -0.27
N LEU A 60 -0.52 8.57 -0.31
CA LEU A 60 0.87 8.34 0.05
C LEU A 60 1.60 7.56 -1.04
N SER A 61 2.92 7.76 -1.10
CA SER A 61 3.82 7.08 -2.03
C SER A 61 4.81 6.23 -1.24
N LEU A 62 4.92 4.95 -1.60
CA LEU A 62 5.86 4.01 -0.99
C LEU A 62 6.85 3.50 -2.03
N ASP A 63 8.11 3.41 -1.64
CA ASP A 63 9.10 2.61 -2.38
C ASP A 63 8.88 1.13 -2.04
N PRO A 64 8.49 0.27 -3.02
CA PRO A 64 8.30 -1.16 -2.76
C PRO A 64 9.58 -1.90 -2.38
N ALA A 65 10.77 -1.32 -2.65
CA ALA A 65 12.05 -1.86 -2.17
C ALA A 65 12.36 -1.44 -0.73
N HIS A 66 11.80 -0.31 -0.26
CA HIS A 66 12.01 0.25 1.07
C HIS A 66 10.68 0.71 1.70
N PRO A 67 9.75 -0.23 2.00
CA PRO A 67 8.37 0.10 2.38
C PRO A 67 8.22 0.80 3.74
N GLY A 68 9.29 0.87 4.54
CA GLY A 68 9.31 1.57 5.83
C GLY A 68 9.57 3.07 5.75
N GLU A 69 10.06 3.57 4.61
CA GLU A 69 10.35 4.98 4.40
C GLU A 69 9.27 5.58 3.50
N SER A 70 8.13 5.95 4.10
CA SER A 70 7.12 6.75 3.40
C SER A 70 7.78 8.08 3.01
N SER A 71 8.06 8.28 1.73
CA SER A 71 8.55 9.56 1.24
C SER A 71 7.38 10.55 1.32
N SER A 72 7.46 11.51 2.24
CA SER A 72 6.49 12.61 2.26
C SER A 72 6.55 13.35 0.93
N PRO A 73 5.42 13.67 0.29
CA PRO A 73 5.42 14.50 -0.90
C PRO A 73 5.96 15.88 -0.53
N GLY A 74 7.05 16.29 -1.20
CA GLY A 74 7.51 17.68 -1.24
C GLY A 74 6.75 18.48 -2.29
#